data_AF-A0A1S1CNE7-F1
#
_entry.id   AF-A0A1S1CNE7-F1
#
_cell.length_a   1.000
_cell.length_b   1.000
_cell.length_c   1.000
_cell.angle_alpha   90.00
_cell.angle_beta   90.00
_cell.angle_gamma   90.00
#
_symmetry.space_group_name_H-M   'P 1'
#
loop_
_entity.id
_entity.type
_entity.pdbx_description
1 polymer ?
#
loop_
_entity_poly.entity_id
_entity_poly.type
_entity_poly.pdbx_seq_one_letter_code
_entity_poly.pdbx_strand_id
1 'polypeptide(L)'
;MKIAFRLEARSDTGLKRSKNDDSGYGGRYLAVVADGMGGHVGGDVASATTVLNLTPLDHPDFENGTGGVYLADEIQSANLIINELAANDPQLAGMGTTCTALLIDGDCIEFAHIGDSRAYRLRPGADGEFEQISTDHTFVQRLLNEGRITPEEAEHHPHKNVIMRVLGDVDASPELELKTLDAVVGERWVLSSDGLDAVVSVPEIEQVMRSHDDLAEVADTLISMTLERGAPDNVTVVALQVIDREELPVDEPVGPSALPDSALPDSIVAEQEVSVNTQKLPEIAATAEAAEATLAALEQESAHHNVRRFRRARDFAGTLLHSGSDAVRHHIGTYDNAVDAALTNAAILRGELGSRPHQLVGAAAVATETGMIPAVTSRTLEHRATVAQRMPLTVDEAPLPAELEELIAEEPAERTSRRSWSVRLFIFLLVAALLTLAAWTGLRYVERSYYVGESDGTVAVYNGIPQALGPIRLSHVVENTDISTSQLSDHTRTLLRNSITAKDLNEAHQIVSRLKTQAEQNRIKAEQAASASASPTPDPTATASLAPEPAESGAETPTESPSTEGGENHG
;
A
#
# COMPACT_ATOMS: atom_id res chain seq x y z
N MET A 1 2.82 35.33 -1.46
CA MET A 1 1.93 34.57 -0.55
C MET A 1 1.23 35.53 0.38
N LYS A 2 -0.11 35.48 0.43
CA LYS A 2 -0.93 36.35 1.28
C LYS A 2 -1.48 35.66 2.52
N ILE A 3 -1.33 34.35 2.66
CA ILE A 3 -1.98 33.58 3.71
C ILE A 3 -0.98 32.80 4.56
N ALA A 4 -1.41 32.46 5.77
CA ALA A 4 -0.72 31.59 6.71
C ALA A 4 -1.75 30.85 7.57
N PHE A 5 -1.31 29.88 8.35
CA PHE A 5 -2.11 29.24 9.39
C PHE A 5 -1.88 29.88 10.76
N ARG A 6 -2.99 30.13 11.47
CA ARG A 6 -3.01 30.02 12.93
C ARG A 6 -3.27 28.56 13.27
N LEU A 7 -2.61 28.05 14.30
CA LEU A 7 -2.57 26.62 14.58
C LEU A 7 -2.76 26.32 16.06
N GLU A 8 -3.37 25.18 16.34
CA GLU A 8 -3.30 24.49 17.62
C GLU A 8 -3.26 22.97 17.39
N ALA A 9 -2.38 22.27 18.10
CA ALA A 9 -2.27 20.83 18.05
C ALA A 9 -2.43 20.20 19.43
N ARG A 10 -3.12 19.07 19.50
CA ARG A 10 -3.26 18.23 20.69
C ARG A 10 -3.11 16.76 20.31
N SER A 11 -2.54 15.98 21.23
CA SER A 11 -2.45 14.54 21.09
C SER A 11 -2.52 13.90 22.46
N ASP A 12 -3.27 12.80 22.58
CA ASP A 12 -3.42 12.01 23.79
C ASP A 12 -3.28 10.52 23.47
N THR A 13 -2.72 9.76 24.42
CA THR A 13 -2.56 8.30 24.28
C THR A 13 -3.91 7.57 24.30
N GLY A 14 -4.95 8.20 24.83
CA GLY A 14 -6.24 7.57 25.08
C GLY A 14 -6.19 6.68 26.34
N LEU A 15 -7.26 5.91 26.54
CA LEU A 15 -7.45 5.14 27.78
C LEU A 15 -7.18 3.64 27.63
N LYS A 16 -6.99 3.17 26.39
CA LYS A 16 -6.80 1.73 26.08
C LYS A 16 -5.39 1.39 25.63
N ARG A 17 -4.67 2.34 25.03
CA ARG A 17 -3.32 2.13 24.52
C ARG A 17 -2.29 2.43 25.62
N SER A 18 -1.14 1.76 25.56
CA SER A 18 -0.04 1.96 26.51
C SER A 18 0.98 3.00 26.03
N LYS A 19 0.96 3.31 24.73
CA LYS A 19 1.84 4.28 24.09
C LYS A 19 1.05 5.06 23.04
N ASN A 20 1.55 6.25 22.72
CA ASN A 20 1.01 7.09 21.67
C ASN A 20 1.82 6.85 20.39
N ASP A 21 1.19 6.21 19.41
CA ASP A 21 1.78 5.96 18.09
C ASP A 21 1.40 7.05 17.07
N ASP A 22 0.55 8.02 17.43
CA ASP A 22 0.24 9.17 16.59
C ASP A 22 1.34 10.23 16.65
N SER A 23 1.48 11.00 15.57
CA SER A 23 2.27 12.21 15.51
C SER A 23 1.49 13.34 14.82
N GLY A 24 1.67 14.56 15.31
CA GLY A 24 1.05 15.75 14.72
C GLY A 24 2.00 16.94 14.67
N TYR A 25 1.88 17.75 13.62
CA TYR A 25 2.61 19.00 13.44
C TYR A 25 1.67 20.11 12.96
N GLY A 26 1.75 21.27 13.60
CA GLY A 26 1.15 22.51 13.11
C GLY A 26 2.23 23.58 12.99
N GLY A 27 2.42 24.11 11.79
CA GLY A 27 3.27 25.25 11.46
C GLY A 27 2.47 26.37 10.79
N ARG A 28 3.17 27.43 10.37
CA ARG A 28 2.53 28.59 9.70
C ARG A 28 2.11 28.29 8.25
N TYR A 29 2.72 27.30 7.62
CA TYR A 29 2.52 26.95 6.22
C TYR A 29 2.24 25.46 6.05
N LEU A 30 2.62 24.62 7.01
CA LEU A 30 2.42 23.18 6.97
C LEU A 30 1.62 22.68 8.18
N ALA A 31 0.69 21.76 7.95
CA ALA A 31 0.07 20.97 9.01
C ALA A 31 0.02 19.48 8.61
N VAL A 32 0.27 18.60 9.57
CA VAL A 32 0.35 17.14 9.34
C VAL A 32 -0.24 16.39 10.52
N VAL A 33 -1.01 15.34 10.23
CA VAL A 33 -1.35 14.28 11.19
C VAL A 33 -0.95 12.93 10.57
N ALA A 34 -0.33 12.09 11.39
CA ALA A 34 0.10 10.75 11.01
C ALA A 34 -0.22 9.79 12.15
N ASP A 35 -1.01 8.76 11.87
CA ASP A 35 -1.39 7.69 12.78
C ASP A 35 -0.51 6.46 12.51
N GLY A 36 0.33 6.14 13.49
CA GLY A 36 1.32 5.09 13.40
C GLY A 36 0.73 3.72 13.70
N MET A 37 0.88 2.80 12.75
CA MET A 37 0.47 1.41 12.91
C MET A 37 1.68 0.47 12.80
N GLY A 38 1.81 -0.49 13.70
CA GLY A 38 2.88 -1.49 13.58
C GLY A 38 3.17 -2.24 14.86
N GLY A 39 3.01 -3.57 14.82
CA GLY A 39 3.28 -4.58 15.85
C GLY A 39 3.62 -4.10 17.26
N HIS A 40 4.72 -4.60 17.83
CA HIS A 40 5.06 -4.33 19.24
C HIS A 40 5.73 -2.95 19.45
N VAL A 41 6.36 -2.34 18.42
CA VAL A 41 7.26 -1.18 18.61
C VAL A 41 7.37 -0.22 17.38
N GLY A 42 6.59 -0.39 16.32
CA GLY A 42 6.88 0.29 15.03
C GLY A 42 6.08 1.57 14.71
N GLY A 43 4.87 1.71 15.26
CA GLY A 43 3.94 2.78 14.89
C GLY A 43 4.47 4.19 15.17
N ASP A 44 4.86 4.45 16.42
CA ASP A 44 5.52 5.67 16.89
C ASP A 44 6.73 6.08 16.05
N VAL A 45 7.55 5.11 15.65
CA VAL A 45 8.70 5.36 14.77
C VAL A 45 8.26 5.80 13.38
N ALA A 46 7.27 5.13 12.79
CA ALA A 46 6.79 5.44 11.44
C ALA A 46 6.11 6.81 11.37
N SER A 47 5.20 7.11 12.31
CA SER A 47 4.48 8.40 12.35
C SER A 47 5.42 9.57 12.64
N ALA A 48 6.35 9.41 13.59
CA ALA A 48 7.34 10.44 13.92
C ALA A 48 8.27 10.70 12.74
N THR A 49 8.74 9.65 12.06
CA THR A 49 9.59 9.79 10.87
C THR A 49 8.88 10.60 9.79
N THR A 50 7.62 10.28 9.52
CA THR A 50 6.81 11.00 8.51
C THR A 50 6.68 12.47 8.86
N VAL A 51 6.15 12.78 10.05
CA VAL A 51 5.91 14.17 10.46
C VAL A 51 7.21 14.97 10.45
N LEU A 52 8.28 14.45 11.05
CA LEU A 52 9.58 15.15 11.11
C LEU A 52 10.20 15.34 9.73
N ASN A 53 10.00 14.41 8.79
CA ASN A 53 10.50 14.55 7.42
C ASN A 53 9.80 15.68 6.66
N LEU A 54 8.51 15.91 6.92
CA LEU A 54 7.75 16.96 6.27
C LEU A 54 8.03 18.37 6.85
N THR A 55 8.48 18.48 8.10
CA THR A 55 8.68 19.79 8.76
C THR A 55 9.48 20.83 7.96
N PRO A 56 10.50 20.52 7.13
CA PRO A 56 11.21 21.52 6.34
C PRO A 56 10.34 22.25 5.30
N LEU A 57 9.19 21.69 4.94
CA LEU A 57 8.24 22.32 4.01
C LEU A 57 7.48 23.52 4.62
N ASP A 58 7.57 23.73 5.94
CA ASP A 58 6.88 24.81 6.63
C ASP A 58 7.55 26.17 6.42
N HIS A 59 7.58 26.61 5.17
CA HIS A 59 8.10 27.90 4.76
C HIS A 59 7.26 28.43 3.59
N PRO A 60 7.30 29.74 3.31
CA PRO A 60 6.55 30.31 2.22
C PRO A 60 7.24 30.20 0.84
N ASP A 61 8.45 29.65 0.77
CA ASP A 61 9.36 29.84 -0.37
C ASP A 61 9.20 28.76 -1.45
N PHE A 62 7.97 28.58 -1.94
CA PHE A 62 7.69 27.74 -3.11
C PHE A 62 7.59 28.57 -4.39
N GLU A 63 8.41 28.23 -5.39
CA GLU A 63 8.39 28.91 -6.68
C GLU A 63 7.22 28.38 -7.54
N ASN A 64 6.47 29.26 -8.19
CA ASN A 64 5.53 28.93 -9.28
C ASN A 64 4.52 27.79 -9.01
N GLY A 65 4.02 27.61 -7.79
CA GLY A 65 3.03 26.57 -7.50
C GLY A 65 3.63 25.15 -7.40
N THR A 66 4.89 25.04 -6.98
CA THR A 66 5.61 23.76 -6.87
C THR A 66 5.45 23.07 -5.51
N GLY A 67 4.78 23.70 -4.54
CA GLY A 67 4.58 23.18 -3.19
C GLY A 67 3.94 21.80 -3.19
N GLY A 68 2.94 21.55 -4.04
CA GLY A 68 2.30 20.24 -4.15
C GLY A 68 3.25 19.13 -4.63
N VAL A 69 4.23 19.48 -5.46
CA VAL A 69 5.27 18.53 -5.92
C VAL A 69 6.22 18.20 -4.79
N TYR A 70 6.68 19.20 -4.04
CA TYR A 70 7.55 19.00 -2.88
C TYR A 70 6.85 18.22 -1.77
N LEU A 71 5.56 18.49 -1.52
CA LEU A 71 4.76 17.74 -0.56
C LEU A 71 4.70 16.26 -0.91
N ALA A 72 4.41 15.93 -2.17
CA ALA A 72 4.38 14.55 -2.63
C ALA A 72 5.76 13.88 -2.55
N ASP A 73 6.83 14.57 -2.94
CA ASP A 73 8.21 14.04 -2.90
C ASP A 73 8.66 13.75 -1.47
N GLU A 74 8.38 14.64 -0.51
CA GLU A 74 8.74 14.44 0.89
C GLU A 74 7.93 13.33 1.59
N ILE A 75 6.67 13.13 1.20
CA ILE A 75 5.89 11.98 1.68
C ILE A 75 6.48 10.66 1.14
N GLN A 76 6.88 10.64 -0.13
CA GLN A 76 7.55 9.45 -0.69
C GLN A 76 8.93 9.22 -0.10
N SER A 77 9.68 10.30 0.18
CA SER A 77 10.96 10.26 0.90
C SER A 77 10.77 9.64 2.30
N ALA A 78 9.74 10.07 3.04
CA ALA A 78 9.37 9.46 4.31
C ALA A 78 9.06 7.96 4.17
N ASN A 79 8.31 7.56 3.14
CA ASN A 79 8.03 6.14 2.87
C ASN A 79 9.32 5.33 2.66
N LEU A 80 10.28 5.86 1.91
CA LEU A 80 11.57 5.21 1.67
C LEU A 80 12.37 5.04 2.97
N ILE A 81 12.37 6.05 3.84
CA ILE A 81 13.05 5.99 5.14
C ILE A 81 12.40 4.92 6.03
N ILE A 82 11.07 4.87 6.10
CA ILE A 82 10.35 3.86 6.89
C ILE A 82 10.68 2.46 6.37
N ASN A 83 10.65 2.24 5.06
CA ASN A 83 11.05 0.96 4.45
C ASN A 83 12.51 0.56 4.79
N GLU A 84 13.44 1.52 4.78
CA GLU A 84 14.84 1.28 5.15
C GLU A 84 14.99 0.92 6.63
N LEU A 85 14.28 1.60 7.51
CA LEU A 85 14.25 1.29 8.95
C LEU A 85 13.69 -0.11 9.22
N ALA A 86 12.57 -0.48 8.59
CA ALA A 86 11.95 -1.80 8.72
C ALA A 86 12.87 -2.92 8.18
N ALA A 87 13.60 -2.66 7.10
CA ALA A 87 14.56 -3.61 6.53
C ALA A 87 15.79 -3.83 7.43
N ASN A 88 16.20 -2.79 8.18
CA ASN A 88 17.41 -2.83 9.02
C ASN A 88 17.15 -3.38 10.43
N ASP A 89 15.93 -3.22 10.97
CA ASP A 89 15.54 -3.75 12.28
C ASP A 89 14.30 -4.66 12.17
N PRO A 90 14.45 -5.98 12.37
CA PRO A 90 13.32 -6.91 12.37
C PRO A 90 12.22 -6.59 13.39
N GLN A 91 12.49 -5.80 14.43
CA GLN A 91 11.46 -5.35 15.39
C GLN A 91 10.51 -4.30 14.81
N LEU A 92 10.94 -3.60 13.76
CA LEU A 92 10.17 -2.59 13.04
C LEU A 92 9.44 -3.17 11.80
N ALA A 93 9.55 -4.48 11.56
CA ALA A 93 8.91 -5.15 10.43
C ALA A 93 7.38 -4.95 10.47
N GLY A 94 6.80 -4.61 9.32
CA GLY A 94 5.38 -4.32 9.19
C GLY A 94 4.93 -3.00 9.84
N MET A 95 5.85 -2.10 10.19
CA MET A 95 5.47 -0.75 10.58
C MET A 95 4.96 0.06 9.38
N GLY A 96 4.06 0.99 9.67
CA GLY A 96 3.53 1.93 8.72
C GLY A 96 2.81 3.06 9.43
N THR A 97 2.35 4.03 8.66
CA THR A 97 1.62 5.17 9.19
C THR A 97 0.69 5.74 8.14
N THR A 98 -0.39 6.36 8.57
CA THR A 98 -1.16 7.28 7.73
C THR A 98 -0.38 8.59 7.57
N CYS A 99 -0.82 9.43 6.63
CA CYS A 99 -0.36 10.81 6.51
C CYS A 99 -1.47 11.66 5.89
N THR A 100 -1.94 12.66 6.62
CA THR A 100 -2.84 13.71 6.11
C THR A 100 -2.16 15.06 6.32
N ALA A 101 -1.90 15.77 5.22
CA ALA A 101 -1.11 16.99 5.25
C ALA A 101 -1.76 18.12 4.43
N LEU A 102 -1.57 19.35 4.93
CA LEU A 102 -1.94 20.61 4.28
C LEU A 102 -0.69 21.48 4.16
N LEU A 103 -0.43 22.02 2.97
CA LEU A 103 0.68 22.92 2.71
C LEU A 103 0.18 24.17 1.98
N ILE A 104 0.49 25.35 2.50
CA ILE A 104 0.19 26.61 1.81
C ILE A 104 1.18 26.80 0.66
N ASP A 105 0.64 27.00 -0.55
CA ASP A 105 1.39 27.40 -1.73
C ASP A 105 0.69 28.59 -2.42
N GLY A 106 1.34 29.76 -2.41
CA GLY A 106 0.75 31.00 -2.91
C GLY A 106 -0.49 31.44 -2.13
N ASP A 107 -1.65 31.32 -2.79
CA ASP A 107 -2.98 31.62 -2.26
C ASP A 107 -3.86 30.33 -2.24
N CYS A 108 -3.23 29.15 -2.36
CA CYS A 108 -3.87 27.84 -2.35
C CYS A 108 -3.36 26.98 -1.18
N ILE A 109 -4.09 25.91 -0.89
CA ILE A 109 -3.68 24.83 0.01
C ILE A 109 -3.49 23.56 -0.82
N GLU A 110 -2.28 23.03 -0.82
CA GLU A 110 -1.95 21.72 -1.35
C GLU A 110 -2.27 20.67 -0.27
N PHE A 111 -3.14 19.74 -0.62
CA PHE A 111 -3.58 18.65 0.24
C PHE A 111 -2.97 17.34 -0.24
N ALA A 112 -2.39 16.58 0.68
CA ALA A 112 -1.91 15.23 0.45
C ALA A 112 -2.44 14.28 1.51
N HIS A 113 -2.94 13.12 1.09
CA HIS A 113 -3.55 12.16 2.00
C HIS A 113 -3.28 10.70 1.62
N ILE A 114 -3.03 9.90 2.65
CA ILE A 114 -3.01 8.45 2.62
C ILE A 114 -3.39 7.87 3.98
N GLY A 115 -4.36 6.96 4.00
CA GLY A 115 -4.78 6.26 5.21
C GLY A 115 -6.23 6.60 5.53
N ASP A 116 -6.59 6.58 6.79
CA ASP A 116 -7.94 6.87 7.28
C ASP A 116 -7.99 8.00 8.32
N SER A 117 -6.86 8.65 8.59
CA SER A 117 -6.84 9.97 9.23
C SER A 117 -7.54 11.01 8.37
N ARG A 118 -8.30 11.93 8.97
CA ARG A 118 -9.23 12.79 8.23
C ARG A 118 -8.85 14.26 8.21
N ALA A 119 -9.36 14.96 7.20
CA ALA A 119 -9.28 16.41 7.07
C ALA A 119 -10.69 16.98 6.90
N TYR A 120 -11.09 17.86 7.80
CA TYR A 120 -12.36 18.58 7.77
C TYR A 120 -12.12 20.05 7.48
N ARG A 121 -12.94 20.64 6.61
CA ARG A 121 -12.92 22.05 6.25
C ARG A 121 -14.24 22.71 6.60
N LEU A 122 -14.17 23.85 7.27
CA LEU A 122 -15.29 24.75 7.54
C LEU A 122 -15.03 26.10 6.87
N ARG A 123 -15.84 26.43 5.87
CA ARG A 123 -15.77 27.75 5.19
C ARG A 123 -16.19 28.87 6.15
N PRO A 124 -15.68 30.11 5.98
CA PRO A 124 -15.96 31.19 6.89
C PRO A 124 -17.44 31.61 6.83
N GLY A 125 -17.93 32.15 7.94
CA GLY A 125 -19.31 32.62 8.09
C GLY A 125 -20.20 31.64 8.84
N ALA A 126 -21.31 32.14 9.39
CA ALA A 126 -22.23 31.36 10.23
C ALA A 126 -22.81 30.13 9.51
N ASP A 127 -23.16 30.30 8.22
CA ASP A 127 -23.70 29.26 7.34
C ASP A 127 -22.63 28.68 6.40
N GLY A 128 -21.33 28.85 6.72
CA GLY A 128 -20.25 28.34 5.90
C GLY A 128 -20.32 26.81 5.76
N GLU A 129 -20.05 26.29 4.57
CA GLU A 129 -20.08 24.85 4.29
C GLU A 129 -19.06 24.08 5.14
N PHE A 130 -19.51 22.96 5.70
CA PHE A 130 -18.67 22.00 6.41
C PHE A 130 -18.57 20.71 5.60
N GLU A 131 -17.35 20.25 5.37
CA GLU A 131 -17.04 19.16 4.44
C GLU A 131 -15.84 18.35 4.96
N GLN A 132 -15.92 17.02 4.83
CA GLN A 132 -14.74 16.17 4.91
C GLN A 132 -14.05 16.15 3.54
N ILE A 133 -12.78 16.55 3.51
CA ILE A 133 -11.98 16.70 2.28
C ILE A 133 -11.26 15.40 1.91
N SER A 134 -10.83 14.63 2.91
CA SER A 134 -10.16 13.34 2.76
C SER A 134 -11.14 12.23 2.43
N THR A 135 -10.71 11.24 1.64
CA THR A 135 -11.45 10.00 1.44
C THR A 135 -10.69 8.84 2.08
N ASP A 136 -11.27 8.24 3.11
CA ASP A 136 -10.63 7.15 3.85
C ASP A 136 -10.16 6.01 2.92
N HIS A 137 -8.90 5.62 3.01
CA HIS A 137 -8.36 4.47 2.29
C HIS A 137 -8.62 3.16 3.02
N THR A 138 -9.86 2.92 3.44
CA THR A 138 -10.30 1.71 4.15
C THR A 138 -11.02 0.72 3.23
N PHE A 139 -11.11 -0.53 3.67
CA PHE A 139 -11.85 -1.59 2.97
C PHE A 139 -13.33 -1.23 2.81
N VAL A 140 -13.94 -0.65 3.84
CA VAL A 140 -15.36 -0.23 3.80
C VAL A 140 -15.58 0.94 2.85
N GLN A 141 -14.66 1.92 2.80
CA GLN A 141 -14.75 3.02 1.85
C GLN A 141 -14.69 2.51 0.40
N ARG A 142 -13.86 1.49 0.13
CA ARG A 142 -13.85 0.84 -1.18
C ARG A 142 -15.21 0.19 -1.52
N LEU A 143 -15.82 -0.51 -0.57
CA LEU A 143 -17.14 -1.11 -0.78
C LEU A 143 -18.23 -0.06 -1.01
N LEU A 144 -18.16 1.08 -0.31
CA LEU A 144 -19.04 2.23 -0.53
C LEU A 144 -18.87 2.80 -1.94
N ASN A 145 -17.63 3.04 -2.36
CA ASN A 145 -17.31 3.55 -3.70
C ASN A 145 -17.77 2.60 -4.82
N GLU A 146 -17.74 1.28 -4.58
CA GLU A 146 -18.24 0.24 -5.49
C GLU A 146 -19.78 0.06 -5.43
N GLY A 147 -20.48 0.77 -4.53
CA GLY A 147 -21.93 0.67 -4.32
C GLY A 147 -22.38 -0.67 -3.75
N ARG A 148 -21.49 -1.37 -3.02
CA ARG A 148 -21.72 -2.72 -2.49
C ARG A 148 -22.31 -2.75 -1.09
N ILE A 149 -22.15 -1.66 -0.33
CA ILE A 149 -22.73 -1.46 0.99
C ILE A 149 -23.26 -0.03 1.09
N THR A 150 -24.16 0.24 2.04
CA THR A 150 -24.61 1.60 2.37
C THR A 150 -23.72 2.25 3.44
N PRO A 151 -23.75 3.60 3.61
CA PRO A 151 -23.02 4.27 4.68
C PRO A 151 -23.34 3.72 6.08
N GLU A 152 -24.60 3.40 6.35
CA GLU A 152 -25.04 2.83 7.63
C GLU A 152 -24.48 1.42 7.87
N GLU A 153 -24.35 0.63 6.80
CA GLU A 153 -23.72 -0.70 6.86
C GLU A 153 -22.21 -0.62 7.10
N ALA A 154 -21.54 0.41 6.56
CA ALA A 154 -20.11 0.63 6.73
C ALA A 154 -19.72 0.88 8.19
N GLU A 155 -20.52 1.66 8.94
CA GLU A 155 -20.27 1.99 10.36
C GLU A 155 -20.24 0.76 11.28
N HIS A 156 -21.01 -0.26 10.92
CA HIS A 156 -21.19 -1.51 11.68
C HIS A 156 -20.41 -2.69 11.06
N HIS A 157 -19.64 -2.44 10.01
CA HIS A 157 -18.96 -3.51 9.28
C HIS A 157 -17.80 -4.10 10.11
N PRO A 158 -17.64 -5.44 10.17
CA PRO A 158 -16.57 -6.08 10.96
C PRO A 158 -15.15 -5.67 10.57
N HIS A 159 -14.95 -5.26 9.32
CA HIS A 159 -13.66 -4.84 8.76
C HIS A 159 -13.59 -3.34 8.48
N LYS A 160 -14.30 -2.50 9.27
CA LYS A 160 -14.31 -1.06 9.05
C LYS A 160 -12.95 -0.38 9.29
N ASN A 161 -12.16 -0.89 10.24
CA ASN A 161 -10.80 -0.40 10.56
C ASN A 161 -9.71 -1.06 9.68
N VAL A 162 -10.07 -1.77 8.60
CA VAL A 162 -9.06 -2.39 7.72
C VAL A 162 -8.58 -1.35 6.72
N ILE A 163 -7.41 -0.79 6.97
CA ILE A 163 -6.75 0.16 6.09
C ILE A 163 -6.16 -0.57 4.87
N MET A 164 -6.32 0.02 3.69
CA MET A 164 -5.91 -0.52 2.40
C MET A 164 -4.67 0.17 1.83
N ARG A 165 -4.35 1.40 2.29
CA ARG A 165 -3.18 2.16 1.87
C ARG A 165 -2.57 2.89 3.06
N VAL A 166 -1.27 2.70 3.27
CA VAL A 166 -0.46 3.41 4.27
C VAL A 166 0.96 3.61 3.74
N LEU A 167 1.71 4.51 4.38
CA LEU A 167 3.16 4.56 4.21
C LEU A 167 3.78 3.41 5.02
N GLY A 168 4.82 2.77 4.51
CA GLY A 168 5.64 1.81 5.24
C GLY A 168 5.95 0.52 4.47
N ASP A 169 6.23 -0.53 5.22
CA ASP A 169 6.82 -1.82 4.79
C ASP A 169 5.86 -2.71 3.94
N VAL A 170 4.77 -2.14 3.41
CA VAL A 170 3.76 -2.87 2.65
C VAL A 170 3.82 -2.54 1.16
N ASP A 171 4.01 -1.27 0.82
CA ASP A 171 4.11 -0.80 -0.56
C ASP A 171 5.27 0.21 -0.69
N ALA A 172 6.19 -0.07 -1.61
CA ALA A 172 7.36 0.77 -1.84
C ALA A 172 7.02 2.10 -2.53
N SER A 173 5.85 2.21 -3.17
CA SER A 173 5.43 3.42 -3.89
C SER A 173 3.92 3.61 -3.79
N PRO A 174 3.39 3.93 -2.58
CA PRO A 174 1.97 4.08 -2.38
C PRO A 174 1.42 5.25 -3.20
N GLU A 175 0.19 5.09 -3.68
CA GLU A 175 -0.54 6.13 -4.41
C GLU A 175 -1.13 7.14 -3.42
N LEU A 176 -0.67 8.39 -3.52
CA LEU A 176 -1.14 9.50 -2.69
C LEU A 176 -2.38 10.16 -3.31
N GLU A 177 -3.36 10.51 -2.48
CA GLU A 177 -4.42 11.43 -2.89
C GLU A 177 -3.88 12.86 -2.79
N LEU A 178 -3.80 13.56 -3.93
CA LEU A 178 -3.32 14.94 -4.01
C LEU A 178 -4.42 15.86 -4.54
N LYS A 179 -4.63 17.00 -3.90
CA LYS A 179 -5.58 18.04 -4.35
C LYS A 179 -4.99 19.42 -4.13
N THR A 180 -5.19 20.33 -5.07
CA THR A 180 -4.98 21.77 -4.87
C THR A 180 -6.33 22.41 -4.57
N LEU A 181 -6.41 23.10 -3.44
CA LEU A 181 -7.66 23.66 -2.90
C LEU A 181 -7.54 25.17 -2.79
N ASP A 182 -8.59 25.89 -3.20
CA ASP A 182 -8.66 27.33 -3.01
C ASP A 182 -8.74 27.66 -1.51
N ALA A 183 -7.83 28.52 -1.04
CA ALA A 183 -7.81 28.95 0.34
C ALA A 183 -8.60 30.25 0.52
N VAL A 184 -9.38 30.33 1.60
CA VAL A 184 -10.11 31.55 1.95
C VAL A 184 -9.81 31.96 3.39
N VAL A 185 -9.39 33.21 3.56
CA VAL A 185 -9.12 33.79 4.88
C VAL A 185 -10.35 33.65 5.78
N GLY A 186 -10.12 33.19 7.00
CA GLY A 186 -11.11 32.89 8.01
C GLY A 186 -11.62 31.45 8.00
N GLU A 187 -11.38 30.67 6.93
CA GLU A 187 -11.76 29.26 6.91
C GLU A 187 -10.97 28.46 7.94
N ARG A 188 -11.61 27.44 8.52
CA ARG A 188 -11.06 26.60 9.58
C ARG A 188 -10.90 25.17 9.12
N TRP A 189 -9.90 24.50 9.66
CA TRP A 189 -9.57 23.12 9.36
C TRP A 189 -9.36 22.32 10.64
N VAL A 190 -9.72 21.04 10.61
CA VAL A 190 -9.34 20.06 11.62
C VAL A 190 -8.77 18.85 10.89
N LEU A 191 -7.52 18.50 11.21
CA LEU A 191 -6.93 17.21 10.87
C LEU A 191 -7.03 16.29 12.09
N SER A 192 -7.42 15.04 11.90
CA SER A 192 -7.59 14.07 13.01
C SER A 192 -7.05 12.68 12.68
N SER A 193 -6.55 11.97 13.69
CA SER A 193 -6.39 10.51 13.64
C SER A 193 -7.73 9.79 13.87
N ASP A 194 -7.78 8.49 13.58
CA ASP A 194 -9.04 7.72 13.60
C ASP A 194 -9.65 7.62 15.01
N GLY A 195 -8.85 7.81 16.06
CA GLY A 195 -9.32 7.75 17.45
C GLY A 195 -10.34 8.84 17.81
N LEU A 196 -10.31 10.00 17.13
CA LEU A 196 -11.39 11.00 17.23
C LEU A 196 -12.66 10.45 16.58
N ASP A 197 -12.51 10.02 15.32
CA ASP A 197 -13.60 9.59 14.44
C ASP A 197 -14.28 8.29 14.91
N ALA A 198 -13.60 7.52 15.76
CA ALA A 198 -14.11 6.30 16.38
C ALA A 198 -15.25 6.57 17.37
N VAL A 199 -15.31 7.76 17.99
CA VAL A 199 -16.27 8.07 19.07
C VAL A 199 -16.95 9.43 18.93
N VAL A 200 -16.43 10.34 18.11
CA VAL A 200 -17.04 11.65 17.82
C VAL A 200 -17.55 11.65 16.38
N SER A 201 -18.84 11.96 16.21
CA SER A 201 -19.47 11.95 14.89
C SER A 201 -19.17 13.23 14.11
N VAL A 202 -19.23 13.15 12.78
CA VAL A 202 -19.00 14.28 11.85
C VAL A 202 -19.85 15.52 12.20
N PRO A 203 -21.17 15.41 12.51
CA PRO A 203 -21.97 16.58 12.91
C PRO A 203 -21.55 17.18 14.26
N GLU A 204 -20.98 16.39 15.17
CA GLU A 204 -20.46 16.90 16.45
C GLU A 204 -19.15 17.66 16.24
N ILE A 205 -18.27 17.18 15.37
CA ILE A 205 -17.05 17.91 14.98
C ILE A 205 -17.43 19.26 14.37
N GLU A 206 -18.40 19.28 13.44
CA GLU A 206 -18.94 20.51 12.88
C GLU A 206 -19.43 21.47 13.97
N GLN A 207 -20.25 20.95 14.90
CA GLN A 207 -20.80 21.75 15.98
C GLN A 207 -19.70 22.37 16.84
N VAL A 208 -18.65 21.61 17.19
CA VAL A 208 -17.52 22.12 17.99
C VAL A 208 -16.77 23.21 17.23
N MET A 209 -16.49 23.01 15.94
CA MET A 209 -15.79 24.00 15.09
C MET A 209 -16.58 25.30 14.91
N ARG A 210 -17.92 25.24 14.92
CA ARG A 210 -18.80 26.42 14.83
C ARG A 210 -19.01 27.13 16.18
N SER A 211 -18.94 26.39 17.30
CA SER A 211 -19.31 26.91 18.61
C SER A 211 -18.19 27.68 19.32
N HIS A 212 -16.95 27.44 18.94
CA HIS A 212 -15.77 28.05 19.57
C HIS A 212 -15.03 28.92 18.57
N ASP A 213 -14.62 30.13 18.99
CA ASP A 213 -13.80 31.00 18.15
C ASP A 213 -12.30 30.75 18.31
N ASP A 214 -11.90 30.23 19.46
CA ASP A 214 -10.52 29.86 19.77
C ASP A 214 -10.21 28.43 19.28
N LEU A 215 -9.12 28.28 18.52
CA LEU A 215 -8.64 26.99 18.06
C LEU A 215 -8.22 26.08 19.21
N ALA A 216 -7.73 26.66 20.32
CA ALA A 216 -7.40 25.90 21.52
C ALA A 216 -8.63 25.23 22.13
N GLU A 217 -9.74 25.97 22.26
CA GLU A 217 -11.00 25.43 22.75
C GLU A 217 -11.56 24.35 21.81
N VAL A 218 -11.42 24.51 20.48
CA VAL A 218 -11.81 23.48 19.50
C VAL A 218 -11.01 22.19 19.75
N ALA A 219 -9.68 22.27 19.78
CA ALA A 219 -8.82 21.10 19.95
C ALA A 219 -9.03 20.43 21.32
N ASP A 220 -9.08 21.21 22.40
CA ASP A 220 -9.28 20.70 23.78
C ASP A 220 -10.65 20.05 23.95
N THR A 221 -11.70 20.62 23.34
CA THR A 221 -13.05 20.05 23.39
C THR A 221 -13.11 18.71 22.65
N LEU A 222 -12.54 18.63 21.44
CA LEU A 222 -12.52 17.38 20.67
C LEU A 222 -11.76 16.26 21.40
N ILE A 223 -10.61 16.57 22.00
CA ILE A 223 -9.86 15.60 22.82
C ILE A 223 -10.67 15.18 24.05
N SER A 224 -11.26 16.14 24.76
CA SER A 224 -12.05 15.86 25.97
C SER A 224 -13.25 14.97 25.65
N MET A 225 -13.99 15.26 24.58
CA MET A 225 -15.11 14.43 24.12
C MET A 225 -14.67 12.99 23.82
N THR A 226 -13.51 12.81 23.18
CA THR A 226 -12.96 11.48 22.89
C THR A 226 -12.61 10.71 24.16
N LEU A 227 -11.94 11.36 25.12
CA LEU A 227 -11.57 10.78 26.41
C LEU A 227 -12.80 10.40 27.25
N GLU A 228 -13.81 11.28 27.33
CA GLU A 228 -15.06 11.02 28.05
C GLU A 228 -15.84 9.83 27.48
N ARG A 229 -15.72 9.58 26.17
CA ARG A 229 -16.33 8.43 25.47
C ARG A 229 -15.48 7.17 25.50
N GLY A 230 -14.40 7.19 26.27
CA GLY A 230 -13.58 6.03 26.58
C GLY A 230 -12.30 5.89 25.77
N ALA A 231 -12.04 6.77 24.78
CA ALA A 231 -10.85 6.82 23.93
C ALA A 231 -10.25 5.42 23.62
N PRO A 232 -10.87 4.69 22.68
CA PRO A 232 -10.44 3.33 22.35
C PRO A 232 -9.05 3.27 21.71
N ASP A 233 -8.57 4.40 21.18
CA ASP A 233 -7.29 4.56 20.50
C ASP A 233 -6.55 5.83 20.95
N ASN A 234 -5.33 6.02 20.42
CA ASN A 234 -4.64 7.30 20.40
C ASN A 234 -5.52 8.33 19.67
N VAL A 235 -5.44 9.59 20.09
CA VAL A 235 -6.20 10.66 19.45
C VAL A 235 -5.32 11.87 19.25
N THR A 236 -5.26 12.35 18.02
CA THR A 236 -4.49 13.53 17.62
C THR A 236 -5.35 14.45 16.79
N VAL A 237 -5.29 15.74 17.12
CA VAL A 237 -6.08 16.80 16.47
C VAL A 237 -5.15 17.97 16.18
N VAL A 238 -5.14 18.43 14.92
CA VAL A 238 -4.49 19.68 14.50
C VAL A 238 -5.57 20.60 13.94
N ALA A 239 -5.92 21.63 14.71
CA ALA A 239 -6.89 22.65 14.35
C ALA A 239 -6.18 23.87 13.76
N LEU A 240 -6.68 24.37 12.63
CA LEU A 240 -6.06 25.48 11.90
C LEU A 240 -7.10 26.51 11.50
N GLN A 241 -6.66 27.74 11.34
CA GLN A 241 -7.42 28.80 10.68
C GLN A 241 -6.54 29.48 9.64
N VAL A 242 -7.05 29.62 8.42
CA VAL A 242 -6.38 30.41 7.38
C VAL A 242 -6.53 31.89 7.74
N ILE A 243 -5.41 32.59 7.85
CA ILE A 243 -5.36 34.02 8.15
C ILE A 243 -4.60 34.76 7.05
N ASP A 244 -4.79 36.07 6.97
CA ASP A 244 -3.87 36.90 6.19
C ASP A 244 -2.51 36.90 6.88
N ARG A 245 -1.44 36.75 6.09
CA ARG A 245 -0.06 36.75 6.59
C ARG A 245 0.27 38.07 7.30
N GLU A 246 -0.35 39.18 6.91
CA GLU A 246 -0.15 40.49 7.55
C GLU A 246 -0.70 40.53 8.99
N GLU A 247 -1.60 39.63 9.36
CA GLU A 247 -2.15 39.50 10.72
C GLU A 247 -1.24 38.70 11.66
N LEU A 248 -0.22 38.03 11.12
CA LEU A 248 0.74 37.32 11.97
C LEU A 248 1.51 38.33 12.85
N PRO A 249 1.61 38.10 14.17
CA PRO A 249 2.55 38.84 14.97
C PRO A 249 3.96 38.66 14.38
N VAL A 250 4.75 39.74 14.36
CA VAL A 250 6.19 39.69 14.06
C VAL A 250 6.77 38.52 14.83
N ASP A 251 7.53 37.63 14.17
CA ASP A 251 8.08 36.39 14.71
C ASP A 251 8.64 36.54 16.13
N GLU A 252 7.76 36.45 17.12
CA GLU A 252 8.11 36.23 18.51
C GLU A 252 8.01 34.72 18.72
N PRO A 253 9.04 34.06 19.24
CA PRO A 253 8.99 32.62 19.52
C PRO A 253 7.82 32.35 20.50
N VAL A 254 6.79 31.65 20.04
CA VAL A 254 5.59 31.32 20.82
C VAL A 254 5.65 29.87 21.31
N GLY A 255 5.55 29.66 22.62
CA GLY A 255 5.07 28.41 23.25
C GLY A 255 6.10 27.28 23.46
N PRO A 256 5.83 26.28 24.33
CA PRO A 256 6.83 25.48 25.02
C PRO A 256 7.47 24.40 24.13
N SER A 257 8.28 24.82 23.17
CA SER A 257 9.35 24.00 22.57
C SER A 257 10.62 24.80 22.30
N ALA A 258 10.69 26.05 22.78
CA ALA A 258 11.96 26.65 23.15
C ALA A 258 12.48 25.91 24.39
N LEU A 259 13.06 24.71 24.19
CA LEU A 259 13.93 24.09 25.18
C LEU A 259 14.96 25.16 25.60
N PRO A 260 15.21 25.33 26.91
CA PRO A 260 16.14 26.36 27.37
C PRO A 260 17.50 26.14 26.70
N ASP A 261 18.15 27.23 26.28
CA ASP A 261 19.53 27.28 25.75
C ASP A 261 20.57 26.54 26.63
N SER A 262 20.20 26.10 27.83
CA SER A 262 21.02 25.36 28.77
C SER A 262 21.17 23.85 28.50
N ALA A 263 20.78 23.35 27.33
CA ALA A 263 20.98 21.94 26.96
C ALA A 263 22.13 21.71 25.96
N LEU A 264 22.99 22.70 25.74
CA LEU A 264 24.38 22.42 25.38
C LEU A 264 25.09 22.02 26.67
N PRO A 265 25.50 20.75 26.87
CA PRO A 265 26.49 20.52 27.89
C PRO A 265 27.76 21.28 27.46
N ASP A 266 28.25 22.18 28.31
CA ASP A 266 29.57 22.83 28.22
C ASP A 266 30.75 21.83 28.15
N SER A 267 30.48 20.52 28.05
CA SER A 267 31.47 19.45 28.09
C SER A 267 32.16 19.16 26.76
N ILE A 268 32.12 20.07 25.77
CA ILE A 268 33.10 20.01 24.66
C ILE A 268 34.50 20.39 25.14
N VAL A 269 34.67 20.91 26.37
CA VAL A 269 36.00 21.14 26.96
C VAL A 269 36.03 20.81 28.46
N ALA A 270 35.99 19.53 28.83
CA ALA A 270 36.68 19.04 30.03
C ALA A 270 36.69 17.51 30.07
N GLU A 271 37.90 16.95 30.12
CA GLU A 271 38.14 15.56 30.50
C GLU A 271 37.48 15.26 31.85
N GLN A 272 36.57 14.29 31.89
CA GLN A 272 36.21 13.65 33.16
C GLN A 272 36.06 12.15 32.96
N GLU A 273 37.02 11.43 33.55
CA GLU A 273 37.12 9.98 33.58
C GLU A 273 35.84 9.34 34.14
N VAL A 274 35.20 8.48 33.34
CA VAL A 274 34.21 7.53 33.86
C VAL A 274 34.90 6.18 34.03
N SER A 275 35.07 5.81 35.30
CA SER A 275 35.65 4.56 35.77
C SER A 275 34.91 3.34 35.21
N VAL A 276 35.54 2.64 34.26
CA VAL A 276 35.06 1.36 33.74
C VAL A 276 35.38 0.26 34.75
N ASN A 277 34.34 -0.26 35.42
CA ASN A 277 34.46 -1.50 36.20
C ASN A 277 34.62 -2.67 35.22
N THR A 278 35.88 -3.01 34.95
CA THR A 278 36.32 -4.12 34.10
C THR A 278 36.44 -5.39 34.96
N GLN A 279 35.46 -6.28 34.92
CA GLN A 279 35.72 -7.69 35.18
C GLN A 279 34.95 -8.61 34.21
N LYS A 280 35.75 -9.35 33.43
CA LYS A 280 35.48 -10.46 32.50
C LYS A 280 35.03 -10.12 31.08
N LEU A 281 36.01 -9.82 30.24
CA LEU A 281 36.16 -10.42 28.91
C LEU A 281 37.58 -11.03 28.81
N PRO A 282 37.69 -12.31 28.46
CA PRO A 282 38.37 -12.65 27.21
C PRO A 282 37.68 -13.81 26.50
N GLU A 283 36.91 -13.53 25.45
CA GLU A 283 36.55 -14.57 24.45
C GLU A 283 36.18 -14.03 23.05
N ILE A 284 36.10 -12.71 22.85
CA ILE A 284 35.65 -12.13 21.56
C ILE A 284 36.82 -11.76 20.62
N ALA A 285 38.06 -11.68 21.12
CA ALA A 285 39.22 -11.40 20.25
C ALA A 285 39.64 -12.62 19.39
N ALA A 286 39.31 -13.84 19.83
CA ALA A 286 39.70 -15.06 19.11
C ALA A 286 38.77 -15.40 17.93
N THR A 287 37.57 -14.83 17.87
CA THR A 287 36.59 -15.10 16.80
C THR A 287 36.75 -14.16 15.60
N ALA A 288 37.33 -12.97 15.78
CA ALA A 288 37.59 -12.03 14.69
C ALA A 288 38.74 -12.50 13.78
N GLU A 289 39.86 -12.96 14.36
CA GLU A 289 40.99 -13.52 13.58
C GLU A 289 40.61 -14.85 12.89
N ALA A 290 39.73 -15.65 13.49
CA ALA A 290 39.23 -16.89 12.88
C ALA A 290 38.28 -16.62 11.70
N ALA A 291 37.51 -15.52 11.74
CA ALA A 291 36.59 -15.10 10.68
C ALA A 291 37.33 -14.50 9.46
N GLU A 292 38.37 -13.70 9.69
CA GLU A 292 39.22 -13.19 8.59
C GLU A 292 40.01 -14.31 7.90
N ALA A 293 40.47 -15.32 8.64
CA ALA A 293 41.16 -16.47 8.06
C ALA A 293 40.24 -17.37 7.21
N THR A 294 38.94 -17.43 7.53
CA THR A 294 37.95 -18.19 6.73
C THR A 294 37.50 -17.44 5.48
N LEU A 295 37.42 -16.11 5.54
CA LEU A 295 37.14 -15.26 4.36
C LEU A 295 38.30 -15.28 3.35
N ALA A 296 39.55 -15.27 3.81
CA ALA A 296 40.72 -15.38 2.93
C ALA A 296 40.85 -16.76 2.25
N ALA A 297 40.34 -17.82 2.86
CA ALA A 297 40.33 -19.17 2.28
C ALA A 297 39.25 -19.33 1.19
N LEU A 298 38.12 -18.62 1.29
CA LEU A 298 37.02 -18.67 0.33
C LEU A 298 37.30 -17.88 -0.96
N GLU A 299 38.22 -16.91 -0.94
CA GLU A 299 38.63 -16.16 -2.13
C GLU A 299 39.57 -16.96 -3.07
N GLN A 300 40.22 -18.02 -2.60
CA GLN A 300 41.11 -18.83 -3.46
C GLN A 300 40.39 -19.93 -4.25
N GLU A 301 39.15 -20.28 -3.92
CA GLU A 301 38.42 -21.38 -4.59
C GLU A 301 37.45 -20.93 -5.71
N SER A 302 37.25 -19.63 -5.93
CA SER A 302 36.28 -19.11 -6.90
C SER A 302 36.90 -18.53 -8.19
N ALA A 303 38.20 -18.71 -8.39
CA ALA A 303 38.79 -18.55 -9.71
C ALA A 303 38.50 -19.81 -10.53
N HIS A 304 37.38 -19.87 -11.26
CA HIS A 304 37.16 -20.60 -12.54
C HIS A 304 35.66 -20.59 -12.94
N HIS A 305 35.08 -19.46 -13.40
CA HIS A 305 34.17 -19.42 -14.57
C HIS A 305 33.64 -18.01 -14.90
N ASN A 306 33.34 -17.82 -16.19
CA ASN A 306 33.14 -16.57 -16.91
C ASN A 306 31.93 -15.72 -16.48
N VAL A 307 32.14 -14.43 -16.20
CA VAL A 307 31.15 -13.36 -16.50
C VAL A 307 31.87 -12.07 -16.95
N ARG A 308 31.89 -11.83 -18.26
CA ARG A 308 32.13 -10.50 -18.85
C ARG A 308 30.78 -9.81 -19.05
N ARG A 309 30.40 -8.89 -18.17
CA ARG A 309 29.59 -7.69 -18.44
C ARG A 309 29.50 -6.85 -17.17
N PHE A 310 29.47 -5.52 -17.34
CA PHE A 310 29.46 -4.46 -16.31
C PHE A 310 30.82 -4.01 -15.75
N ARG A 311 31.65 -3.44 -16.63
CA ARG A 311 32.52 -2.30 -16.28
C ARG A 311 32.25 -1.16 -17.27
N ARG A 312 31.29 -0.30 -16.93
CA ARG A 312 31.09 1.05 -17.49
C ARG A 312 30.04 1.80 -16.66
N ALA A 313 30.40 2.09 -15.41
CA ALA A 313 29.67 3.04 -14.57
C ALA A 313 30.57 3.64 -13.46
N ARG A 314 31.90 3.56 -13.63
CA ARG A 314 32.87 4.02 -12.62
C ARG A 314 33.84 5.09 -13.14
N ASP A 315 33.77 5.43 -14.42
CA ASP A 315 34.70 6.39 -15.06
C ASP A 315 34.07 7.78 -15.28
N PHE A 316 32.86 8.05 -14.77
CA PHE A 316 32.23 9.38 -14.89
C PHE A 316 32.29 10.22 -13.60
N ALA A 317 32.62 9.61 -12.45
CA ALA A 317 32.79 10.32 -11.18
C ALA A 317 34.21 10.86 -10.96
N GLY A 318 35.16 10.53 -11.84
CA GLY A 318 36.59 10.86 -11.67
C GLY A 318 37.08 12.11 -12.42
N THR A 319 36.24 12.80 -13.18
CA THR A 319 36.69 13.79 -14.19
C THR A 319 36.11 15.19 -14.02
N LEU A 320 35.68 15.57 -12.80
CA LEU A 320 35.22 16.94 -12.49
C LEU A 320 35.89 17.57 -11.27
N LEU A 321 37.07 17.07 -10.89
CA LEU A 321 37.92 17.73 -9.90
C LEU A 321 39.30 17.91 -10.51
N HIS A 322 39.52 19.05 -11.18
CA HIS A 322 40.76 19.85 -11.21
C HIS A 322 40.60 21.02 -12.20
N SER A 323 40.34 22.23 -11.69
CA SER A 323 40.97 23.50 -12.13
C SER A 323 40.24 24.72 -11.53
N GLY A 324 40.93 25.49 -10.69
CA GLY A 324 40.73 26.95 -10.60
C GLY A 324 40.09 27.55 -9.35
N SER A 325 40.94 27.86 -8.36
CA SER A 325 40.94 28.97 -7.38
C SER A 325 39.71 29.36 -6.54
N ASP A 326 39.94 29.33 -5.22
CA ASP A 326 39.41 30.18 -4.15
C ASP A 326 37.89 30.21 -3.89
N ALA A 327 37.43 29.26 -3.06
CA ALA A 327 36.33 29.49 -2.11
C ALA A 327 36.45 28.53 -0.90
N VAL A 328 36.11 29.07 0.26
CA VAL A 328 36.32 28.55 1.62
C VAL A 328 35.79 27.12 1.82
N ARG A 329 36.66 26.19 2.24
CA ARG A 329 36.27 24.86 2.72
C ARG A 329 35.63 24.97 4.11
N HIS A 330 34.33 24.74 4.22
CA HIS A 330 33.75 24.27 5.47
C HIS A 330 34.06 22.77 5.62
N HIS A 331 34.80 22.43 6.67
CA HIS A 331 35.09 21.05 7.06
C HIS A 331 33.80 20.36 7.52
N ILE A 332 33.21 19.52 6.67
CA ILE A 332 32.27 18.48 7.11
C ILE A 332 33.14 17.29 7.55
N GLY A 333 33.25 17.09 8.86
CA GLY A 333 34.01 15.98 9.44
C GLY A 333 33.36 14.64 9.10
N THR A 334 34.18 13.64 8.80
CA THR A 334 33.80 12.23 8.78
C THR A 334 33.38 11.81 10.19
N TYR A 335 32.11 11.47 10.39
CA TYR A 335 31.59 11.01 11.68
C TYR A 335 31.88 9.51 11.84
N ASP A 336 32.69 9.16 12.85
CA ASP A 336 33.17 7.78 13.08
C ASP A 336 32.15 6.88 13.81
N ASN A 337 30.97 7.38 14.26
CA ASN A 337 29.95 6.58 14.92
C ASN A 337 28.51 7.01 14.57
N ALA A 338 27.60 6.04 14.37
CA ALA A 338 26.18 6.28 14.04
C ALA A 338 25.40 7.04 15.13
N VAL A 339 25.82 6.90 16.39
CA VAL A 339 25.22 7.60 17.54
C VAL A 339 25.52 9.10 17.49
N ASP A 340 26.75 9.49 17.13
CA ASP A 340 27.13 10.91 17.02
C ASP A 340 26.40 11.60 15.86
N ALA A 341 26.17 10.88 14.76
CA ALA A 341 25.37 11.36 13.64
C ALA A 341 23.90 11.59 14.06
N ALA A 342 23.28 10.64 14.77
CA ALA A 342 21.90 10.78 15.24
C ALA A 342 21.72 11.96 16.21
N LEU A 343 22.65 12.14 17.16
CA LEU A 343 22.65 13.25 18.10
C LEU A 343 22.83 14.61 17.41
N THR A 344 23.70 14.67 16.40
CA THR A 344 23.92 15.89 15.59
C THR A 344 22.66 16.22 14.77
N ASN A 345 22.02 15.23 14.16
CA ASN A 345 20.80 15.41 13.38
C ASN A 345 19.64 15.91 14.26
N ALA A 346 19.53 15.38 15.47
CA ALA A 346 18.58 15.85 16.47
C ALA A 346 18.87 17.27 16.95
N ALA A 347 20.14 17.65 17.07
CA ALA A 347 20.50 19.03 17.40
C ALA A 347 20.15 20.01 16.28
N ILE A 348 20.40 19.64 15.01
CA ILE A 348 20.04 20.47 13.84
C ILE A 348 18.52 20.63 13.74
N LEU A 349 17.78 19.53 13.80
CA LEU A 349 16.32 19.58 13.71
C LEU A 349 15.70 20.37 14.88
N ARG A 350 16.26 20.24 16.09
CA ARG A 350 15.87 21.09 17.22
C ARG A 350 16.19 22.56 17.01
N GLY A 351 17.33 22.89 16.41
CA GLY A 351 17.67 24.26 16.04
C GLY A 351 16.73 24.84 14.99
N GLU A 352 16.37 24.06 13.95
CA GLU A 352 15.42 24.45 12.92
C GLU A 352 14.00 24.63 13.45
N LEU A 353 13.53 23.71 14.30
CA LEU A 353 12.24 23.82 14.97
C LEU A 353 12.23 25.03 15.92
N GLY A 354 13.27 25.23 16.71
CA GLY A 354 13.38 26.38 17.62
C GLY A 354 13.38 27.75 16.92
N SER A 355 13.62 27.80 15.61
CA SER A 355 13.67 29.06 14.85
C SER A 355 12.31 29.57 14.36
N ARG A 356 11.25 28.76 14.45
CA ARG A 356 9.92 29.09 13.91
C ARG A 356 8.79 28.72 14.86
N PRO A 357 7.68 29.48 14.88
CA PRO A 357 6.52 29.13 15.67
C PRO A 357 5.82 27.89 15.09
N HIS A 358 5.82 26.81 15.85
CA HIS A 358 5.21 25.54 15.49
C HIS A 358 4.73 24.82 16.76
N GLN A 359 3.85 23.84 16.61
CA GLN A 359 3.49 22.88 17.64
C GLN A 359 3.74 21.47 17.11
N LEU A 360 4.46 20.67 17.89
CA LEU A 360 4.71 19.27 17.62
C LEU A 360 4.09 18.46 18.75
N VAL A 361 3.34 17.40 18.42
CA VAL A 361 2.61 16.58 19.41
C VAL A 361 2.75 15.08 19.08
N GLY A 362 2.44 14.24 20.07
CA GLY A 362 2.48 12.78 19.92
C GLY A 362 3.91 12.20 19.95
N ALA A 363 4.13 11.09 19.26
CA ALA A 363 5.41 10.39 19.19
C ALA A 363 6.55 11.27 18.65
N ALA A 364 6.28 12.15 17.68
CA ALA A 364 7.28 13.07 17.14
C ALA A 364 7.82 14.06 18.19
N ALA A 365 6.96 14.55 19.10
CA ALA A 365 7.38 15.40 20.21
C ALA A 365 8.31 14.62 21.16
N VAL A 366 7.89 13.41 21.57
CA VAL A 366 8.68 12.53 22.44
C VAL A 366 10.04 12.18 21.82
N ALA A 367 10.07 11.87 20.52
CA ALA A 367 11.30 11.57 19.79
C ALA A 367 12.28 12.76 19.76
N THR A 368 11.75 13.98 19.62
CA THR A 368 12.54 15.21 19.61
C THR A 368 13.10 15.56 21.00
N GLU A 369 12.31 15.37 22.05
CA GLU A 369 12.72 15.59 23.44
C GLU A 369 13.77 14.58 23.90
N THR A 370 13.55 13.29 23.62
CA THR A 370 14.45 12.21 24.04
C THR A 370 15.73 12.14 23.20
N GLY A 371 15.78 12.84 22.06
CA GLY A 371 16.87 12.74 21.09
C GLY A 371 16.90 11.41 20.34
N MET A 372 15.91 10.55 20.56
CA MET A 372 15.69 9.30 19.84
C MET A 372 14.90 9.61 18.56
N ILE A 373 15.42 10.51 17.74
CA ILE A 373 14.85 10.76 16.43
C ILE A 373 15.17 9.53 15.57
N PRO A 374 14.15 8.84 15.01
CA PRO A 374 14.39 7.76 14.04
C PRO A 374 15.37 8.27 13.00
N ALA A 375 16.44 7.53 12.73
CA ALA A 375 17.59 8.02 11.99
C ALA A 375 17.15 8.74 10.71
N VAL A 376 17.13 10.08 10.77
CA VAL A 376 17.12 10.97 9.62
C VAL A 376 18.39 10.58 8.89
N THR A 377 18.24 9.76 7.86
CA THR A 377 19.38 9.19 7.15
C THR A 377 20.27 10.31 6.62
N SER A 378 21.54 10.03 6.38
CA SER A 378 22.47 10.98 5.76
C SER A 378 21.90 11.56 4.45
N ARG A 379 21.08 10.77 3.73
CA ARG A 379 20.34 11.23 2.55
C ARG A 379 19.30 12.29 2.87
N THR A 380 18.58 12.17 3.97
CA THR A 380 17.62 13.18 4.41
C THR A 380 18.34 14.48 4.76
N LEU A 381 19.55 14.44 5.34
CA LEU A 381 20.36 15.65 5.54
C LEU A 381 20.92 16.22 4.23
N GLU A 382 21.40 15.38 3.31
CA GLU A 382 21.85 15.83 1.99
C GLU A 382 20.69 16.42 1.18
N HIS A 383 19.49 15.82 1.30
CA HIS A 383 18.24 16.30 0.70
C HIS A 383 17.78 17.60 1.36
N ARG A 384 17.76 17.68 2.71
CA ARG A 384 17.51 18.91 3.49
C ARG A 384 18.50 20.02 3.13
N ALA A 385 19.79 19.69 2.99
CA ALA A 385 20.81 20.62 2.55
C ALA A 385 20.60 21.03 1.08
N THR A 386 20.13 20.14 0.19
CA THR A 386 19.82 20.52 -1.20
C THR A 386 18.55 21.35 -1.32
N VAL A 387 17.53 21.10 -0.49
CA VAL A 387 16.32 21.94 -0.42
C VAL A 387 16.70 23.32 0.12
N ALA A 388 17.48 23.39 1.22
CA ALA A 388 17.93 24.64 1.81
C ALA A 388 18.97 25.41 0.97
N GLN A 389 19.75 24.75 0.11
CA GLN A 389 20.81 25.37 -0.71
C GLN A 389 20.41 25.68 -2.17
N ARG A 390 19.16 25.46 -2.57
CA ARG A 390 18.69 25.86 -3.91
C ARG A 390 18.46 27.38 -3.97
N MET A 391 19.55 28.15 -4.09
CA MET A 391 19.46 29.49 -4.64
C MET A 391 19.12 29.39 -6.14
N PRO A 392 18.16 30.18 -6.64
CA PRO A 392 17.78 30.14 -8.05
C PRO A 392 18.95 30.60 -8.92
N LEU A 393 19.27 29.80 -9.95
CA LEU A 393 20.04 30.29 -11.09
C LEU A 393 19.16 31.35 -11.78
N THR A 394 19.44 32.62 -11.49
CA THR A 394 18.93 33.75 -12.27
C THR A 394 19.46 33.60 -13.69
N VAL A 395 18.59 33.17 -14.61
CA VAL A 395 18.88 33.27 -16.04
C VAL A 395 18.67 34.72 -16.43
N ASP A 396 19.74 35.51 -16.45
CA ASP A 396 19.72 36.83 -17.08
C ASP A 396 19.37 36.66 -18.56
N GLU A 397 18.25 37.26 -18.98
CA GLU A 397 17.86 37.41 -20.38
C GLU A 397 18.85 38.34 -21.10
N ALA A 398 19.98 37.79 -21.54
CA ALA A 398 20.82 38.43 -22.54
C ALA A 398 20.22 38.19 -23.94
N PRO A 399 20.11 39.21 -24.81
CA PRO A 399 19.59 39.03 -26.17
C PRO A 399 20.53 38.11 -26.96
N LEU A 400 19.98 37.05 -27.55
CA LEU A 400 20.72 36.11 -28.38
C LEU A 400 21.27 36.80 -29.65
N PRO A 401 22.48 36.42 -30.12
CA PRO A 401 23.10 37.02 -31.29
C PRO A 401 22.29 36.79 -32.57
N ALA A 402 22.25 37.80 -33.45
CA ALA A 402 21.44 37.89 -34.67
C ALA A 402 21.54 36.70 -35.65
N GLU A 403 22.59 35.89 -35.56
CA GLU A 403 22.75 34.67 -36.36
C GLU A 403 21.75 33.56 -35.98
N LEU A 404 21.17 33.60 -34.77
CA LEU A 404 20.12 32.65 -34.36
C LEU A 404 18.70 33.07 -34.78
N GLU A 405 18.43 34.37 -34.94
CA GLU A 405 17.10 34.87 -35.36
C GLU A 405 16.78 34.47 -36.81
N GLU A 406 17.80 34.45 -37.68
CA GLU A 406 17.64 34.09 -39.09
C GLU A 406 17.32 32.58 -39.29
N LEU A 407 17.73 31.73 -38.33
CA LEU A 407 17.39 30.30 -38.29
C LEU A 407 15.99 30.02 -37.74
N ILE A 408 15.30 31.01 -37.18
CA ILE A 408 13.96 30.89 -36.57
C ILE A 408 12.87 31.41 -37.53
N ALA A 409 13.24 32.13 -38.60
CA ALA A 409 12.31 32.88 -39.45
C ALA A 409 11.63 32.10 -40.61
N GLU A 410 11.80 30.77 -40.75
CA GLU A 410 11.09 29.98 -41.77
C GLU A 410 9.97 29.08 -41.16
N GLU A 411 8.75 29.65 -41.08
CA GLU A 411 7.39 29.05 -41.20
C GLU A 411 6.94 27.82 -40.32
N PRO A 412 5.62 27.59 -40.10
CA PRO A 412 5.06 27.61 -38.74
C PRO A 412 4.49 26.28 -38.19
N ALA A 413 4.21 26.34 -36.89
CA ALA A 413 3.20 25.61 -36.09
C ALA A 413 3.37 24.10 -35.81
N GLU A 414 3.16 23.80 -34.52
CA GLU A 414 3.00 22.51 -33.83
C GLU A 414 4.25 21.65 -33.58
N ARG A 415 4.85 21.83 -32.40
CA ARG A 415 5.67 20.80 -31.74
C ARG A 415 5.17 20.52 -30.34
N THR A 416 4.34 19.49 -30.23
CA THR A 416 4.21 18.73 -28.98
C THR A 416 5.46 17.88 -28.78
N SER A 417 5.85 17.74 -27.50
CA SER A 417 7.06 17.10 -26.98
C SER A 417 7.39 15.74 -27.64
N ARG A 418 8.56 15.69 -28.29
CA ARG A 418 9.07 14.53 -29.05
C ARG A 418 9.68 13.42 -28.18
N ARG A 419 9.50 13.45 -26.84
CA ARG A 419 10.06 12.45 -25.92
C ARG A 419 9.03 11.42 -25.39
N SER A 420 7.74 11.64 -25.60
CA SER A 420 6.67 10.73 -25.13
C SER A 420 6.30 9.62 -26.12
N TRP A 421 6.52 9.82 -27.43
CA TRP A 421 6.13 8.84 -28.43
C TRP A 421 7.01 7.59 -28.43
N SER A 422 8.31 7.73 -28.17
CA SER A 422 9.24 6.60 -28.10
C SER A 422 8.96 5.69 -26.89
N VAL A 423 8.59 6.28 -25.74
CA VAL A 423 8.23 5.51 -24.53
C VAL A 423 6.89 4.79 -24.72
N ARG A 424 5.88 5.47 -25.30
CA ARG A 424 4.58 4.86 -25.61
C ARG A 424 4.71 3.73 -26.63
N LEU A 425 5.56 3.91 -27.66
CA LEU A 425 5.85 2.86 -28.65
C LEU A 425 6.56 1.67 -28.01
N PHE A 426 7.50 1.91 -27.08
CA PHE A 426 8.20 0.85 -26.36
C PHE A 426 7.27 0.04 -25.47
N ILE A 427 6.40 0.69 -24.69
CA ILE A 427 5.40 0.02 -23.84
C ILE A 427 4.42 -0.78 -24.71
N PHE A 428 3.95 -0.21 -25.82
CA PHE A 428 3.06 -0.91 -26.75
C PHE A 428 3.72 -2.17 -27.33
N LEU A 429 4.99 -2.09 -27.75
CA LEU A 429 5.74 -3.24 -28.24
C LEU A 429 5.99 -4.30 -27.16
N LEU A 430 6.23 -3.89 -25.91
CA LEU A 430 6.40 -4.81 -24.78
C LEU A 430 5.11 -5.59 -24.51
N VAL A 431 3.96 -4.90 -24.46
CA VAL A 431 2.65 -5.53 -24.25
C VAL A 431 2.30 -6.46 -25.42
N ALA A 432 2.56 -6.04 -26.67
CA ALA A 432 2.35 -6.89 -27.84
C ALA A 432 3.26 -8.14 -27.81
N ALA A 433 4.51 -8.01 -27.35
CA ALA A 433 5.43 -9.15 -27.19
C ALA A 433 4.94 -10.13 -26.11
N LEU A 434 4.42 -9.64 -24.98
CA LEU A 434 3.84 -10.48 -23.93
C LEU A 434 2.58 -11.20 -24.40
N LEU A 435 1.68 -10.51 -25.11
CA LEU A 435 0.46 -11.10 -25.66
C LEU A 435 0.76 -12.15 -26.74
N THR A 436 1.74 -11.89 -27.61
CA THR A 436 2.16 -12.87 -28.62
C THR A 436 2.85 -14.07 -27.99
N LEU A 437 3.64 -13.90 -26.93
CA LEU A 437 4.23 -15.00 -26.17
C LEU A 437 3.15 -15.84 -25.46
N ALA A 438 2.17 -15.19 -24.83
CA ALA A 438 1.04 -15.87 -24.20
C ALA A 438 0.20 -16.65 -25.23
N ALA A 439 -0.12 -16.05 -26.38
CA ALA A 439 -0.83 -16.72 -27.46
C ALA A 439 -0.03 -17.89 -28.05
N TRP A 440 1.28 -17.73 -28.24
CA TRP A 440 2.16 -18.78 -28.77
C TRP A 440 2.27 -19.97 -27.81
N THR A 441 2.43 -19.70 -26.50
CA THR A 441 2.47 -20.75 -25.47
C THR A 441 1.13 -21.48 -25.35
N GLY A 442 0.00 -20.75 -25.42
CA GLY A 442 -1.35 -21.33 -25.43
C GLY A 442 -1.60 -22.23 -26.65
N LEU A 443 -1.27 -21.78 -27.86
CA LEU A 443 -1.44 -22.58 -29.09
C LEU A 443 -0.54 -23.83 -29.08
N ARG A 444 0.72 -23.71 -28.61
CA ARG A 444 1.63 -24.85 -28.42
C ARG A 444 1.11 -25.88 -27.41
N TYR A 445 0.37 -25.44 -26.39
CA TYR A 445 -0.22 -26.34 -25.40
C TYR A 445 -1.41 -27.12 -25.99
N VAL A 446 -2.27 -26.45 -26.76
CA VAL A 446 -3.42 -27.09 -27.45
C VAL A 446 -2.94 -28.17 -28.42
N GLU A 447 -1.91 -27.89 -29.23
CA GLU A 447 -1.35 -28.86 -30.20
C GLU A 447 -0.77 -30.12 -29.53
N ARG A 448 -0.30 -30.00 -28.28
CA ARG A 448 0.33 -31.10 -27.52
C ARG A 448 -0.66 -31.89 -26.67
N SER A 449 -1.89 -31.42 -26.53
CA SER A 449 -2.88 -32.04 -25.67
C SER A 449 -3.69 -33.09 -26.44
N TYR A 450 -3.98 -34.21 -25.80
CA TYR A 450 -4.82 -35.28 -26.36
C TYR A 450 -5.95 -35.61 -25.38
N TYR A 451 -7.06 -36.11 -25.88
CA TYR A 451 -8.11 -36.66 -25.02
C TYR A 451 -8.86 -37.80 -25.70
N VAL A 452 -9.48 -38.67 -24.90
CA VAL A 452 -10.29 -39.80 -25.36
C VAL A 452 -11.76 -39.50 -25.07
N GLY A 453 -12.60 -39.61 -26.08
CA GLY A 453 -14.04 -39.31 -26.01
C GLY A 453 -14.89 -40.25 -26.86
N GLU A 454 -16.19 -39.97 -26.92
CA GLU A 454 -17.15 -40.72 -27.75
C GLU A 454 -17.37 -40.00 -29.09
N SER A 455 -17.21 -40.73 -30.21
CA SER A 455 -17.57 -40.30 -31.56
C SER A 455 -18.45 -41.36 -32.21
N ASP A 456 -19.65 -41.00 -32.66
CA ASP A 456 -20.54 -41.89 -33.43
C ASP A 456 -20.78 -43.29 -32.80
N GLY A 457 -20.77 -43.38 -31.46
CA GLY A 457 -21.01 -44.62 -30.71
C GLY A 457 -19.78 -45.52 -30.53
N THR A 458 -18.59 -45.05 -30.91
CA THR A 458 -17.30 -45.71 -30.65
C THR A 458 -16.33 -44.81 -29.89
N VAL A 459 -15.30 -45.41 -29.29
CA VAL A 459 -14.25 -44.66 -28.59
C VAL A 459 -13.29 -44.05 -29.62
N ALA A 460 -13.02 -42.74 -29.50
CA ALA A 460 -12.14 -42.01 -30.40
C ALA A 460 -11.08 -41.20 -29.62
N VAL A 461 -9.90 -41.07 -30.23
CA VAL A 461 -8.80 -40.23 -29.73
C VAL A 461 -8.81 -38.91 -30.48
N TYR A 462 -8.82 -37.81 -29.73
CA TYR A 462 -8.82 -36.45 -30.24
C TYR A 462 -7.50 -35.75 -29.89
N ASN A 463 -7.02 -34.88 -30.76
CA ASN A 463 -5.94 -33.93 -30.49
C ASN A 463 -6.52 -32.54 -30.31
N GLY A 464 -6.26 -31.91 -29.17
CA GLY A 464 -6.80 -30.62 -28.75
C GLY A 464 -7.40 -30.63 -27.34
N ILE A 465 -8.23 -29.62 -27.05
CA ILE A 465 -8.94 -29.46 -25.76
C ILE A 465 -10.43 -29.76 -25.97
N PRO A 466 -11.12 -30.46 -25.04
CA PRO A 466 -12.53 -30.84 -25.20
C PRO A 466 -13.54 -29.67 -25.14
N GLN A 467 -13.07 -28.44 -24.92
CA GLN A 467 -13.90 -27.23 -24.80
C GLN A 467 -14.17 -26.60 -26.17
N ALA A 468 -15.41 -26.18 -26.41
CA ALA A 468 -15.80 -25.47 -27.63
C ALA A 468 -15.86 -23.95 -27.38
N LEU A 469 -15.25 -23.16 -28.27
CA LEU A 469 -15.38 -21.70 -28.29
C LEU A 469 -16.38 -21.32 -29.40
N GLY A 470 -17.66 -21.23 -29.03
CA GLY A 470 -18.74 -20.95 -30.00
C GLY A 470 -18.83 -22.03 -31.09
N PRO A 471 -18.86 -21.68 -32.39
CA PRO A 471 -18.97 -22.66 -33.48
C PRO A 471 -17.66 -23.38 -33.82
N ILE A 472 -16.52 -23.00 -33.22
CA ILE A 472 -15.21 -23.53 -33.56
C ILE A 472 -14.84 -24.62 -32.54
N ARG A 473 -14.61 -25.85 -33.04
CA ARG A 473 -14.01 -26.92 -32.23
C ARG A 473 -12.50 -26.88 -32.39
N LEU A 474 -11.79 -26.71 -31.26
CA LEU A 474 -10.34 -26.71 -31.19
C LEU A 474 -9.76 -28.13 -31.05
N SER A 475 -10.46 -29.12 -31.59
CA SER A 475 -10.14 -30.53 -31.49
C SER A 475 -10.51 -31.26 -32.77
N HIS A 476 -9.65 -32.15 -33.25
CA HIS A 476 -9.94 -33.03 -34.38
C HIS A 476 -9.71 -34.49 -33.98
N VAL A 477 -10.46 -35.39 -34.61
CA VAL A 477 -10.30 -36.85 -34.42
C VAL A 477 -9.00 -37.27 -35.09
N VAL A 478 -8.11 -37.90 -34.30
CA VAL A 478 -6.86 -38.48 -34.79
C VAL A 478 -7.07 -39.94 -35.15
N GLU A 479 -7.82 -40.68 -34.34
CA GLU A 479 -8.01 -42.11 -34.50
C GLU A 479 -9.38 -42.55 -33.97
N ASN A 480 -10.15 -43.27 -34.79
CA ASN A 480 -11.36 -43.96 -34.38
C ASN A 480 -11.03 -45.42 -34.08
N THR A 481 -11.54 -45.94 -32.97
CA THR A 481 -11.31 -47.34 -32.58
C THR A 481 -12.55 -48.18 -32.82
N ASP A 482 -12.39 -49.50 -32.96
CA ASP A 482 -13.49 -50.45 -33.16
C ASP A 482 -14.26 -50.79 -31.86
N ILE A 483 -13.99 -50.07 -30.76
CA ILE A 483 -14.59 -50.33 -29.45
C ILE A 483 -15.93 -49.61 -29.37
N SER A 484 -17.04 -50.36 -29.31
CA SER A 484 -18.37 -49.77 -29.14
C SER A 484 -18.58 -49.31 -27.70
N THR A 485 -19.08 -48.09 -27.51
CA THR A 485 -19.35 -47.51 -26.17
C THR A 485 -20.42 -48.31 -25.41
N SER A 486 -21.32 -48.99 -26.12
CA SER A 486 -22.34 -49.88 -25.56
C SER A 486 -21.76 -51.06 -24.77
N GLN A 487 -20.54 -51.51 -25.10
CA GLN A 487 -19.85 -52.65 -24.47
C GLN A 487 -19.09 -52.25 -23.19
N LEU A 488 -18.99 -50.95 -22.92
CA LEU A 488 -18.33 -50.39 -21.73
C LEU A 488 -19.31 -50.21 -20.58
N SER A 489 -18.80 -50.11 -19.35
CA SER A 489 -19.63 -49.90 -18.15
C SER A 489 -20.27 -48.50 -18.12
N ASP A 490 -21.40 -48.35 -17.43
CA ASP A 490 -22.12 -47.07 -17.35
C ASP A 490 -21.23 -45.93 -16.82
N HIS A 491 -20.42 -46.21 -15.79
CA HIS A 491 -19.46 -45.24 -15.26
C HIS A 491 -18.40 -44.83 -16.30
N THR A 492 -17.88 -45.78 -17.06
CA THR A 492 -16.92 -45.52 -18.14
C THR A 492 -17.54 -44.69 -19.26
N ARG A 493 -18.82 -44.92 -19.60
CA ARG A 493 -19.54 -44.11 -20.59
C ARG A 493 -19.69 -42.66 -20.11
N THR A 494 -19.96 -42.44 -18.83
CA THR A 494 -20.00 -41.08 -18.24
C THR A 494 -18.63 -40.40 -18.31
N LEU A 495 -17.54 -41.11 -18.03
CA LEU A 495 -16.19 -40.56 -18.15
C LEU A 495 -15.80 -40.22 -19.59
N LEU A 496 -16.19 -41.04 -20.56
CA LEU A 496 -15.98 -40.77 -21.99
C LEU A 496 -16.80 -39.58 -22.48
N ARG A 497 -18.03 -39.42 -21.97
CA ARG A 497 -18.88 -38.25 -22.25
C ARG A 497 -18.28 -36.96 -21.68
N ASN A 498 -17.60 -37.05 -20.55
CA ASN A 498 -16.90 -35.93 -19.91
C ASN A 498 -15.46 -35.71 -20.45
N SER A 499 -15.02 -36.52 -21.42
CA SER A 499 -13.68 -36.51 -22.05
C SER A 499 -12.53 -36.80 -21.07
N ILE A 500 -11.79 -37.88 -21.34
CA ILE A 500 -10.63 -38.28 -20.52
C ILE A 500 -9.37 -37.63 -21.10
N THR A 501 -8.79 -36.66 -20.40
CA THR A 501 -7.57 -35.95 -20.84
C THR A 501 -6.32 -36.83 -20.75
N ALA A 502 -5.43 -36.73 -21.73
CA ALA A 502 -4.14 -37.40 -21.80
C ALA A 502 -3.02 -36.38 -22.12
N LYS A 503 -1.84 -36.57 -21.52
CA LYS A 503 -0.68 -35.67 -21.66
C LYS A 503 0.03 -35.85 -23.00
N ASP A 504 -0.07 -37.03 -23.59
CA ASP A 504 0.48 -37.35 -24.90
C ASP A 504 -0.30 -38.48 -25.60
N LEU A 505 0.04 -38.74 -26.87
CA LEU A 505 -0.58 -39.77 -27.70
C LEU A 505 -0.40 -41.19 -27.12
N ASN A 506 0.73 -41.45 -26.46
CA ASN A 506 1.03 -42.78 -25.91
C ASN A 506 0.14 -43.07 -24.70
N GLU A 507 -0.09 -42.08 -23.83
CA GLU A 507 -1.04 -42.16 -22.73
C GLU A 507 -2.47 -42.34 -23.25
N ALA A 508 -2.85 -41.65 -24.34
CA ALA A 508 -4.15 -41.87 -24.99
C ALA A 508 -4.31 -43.31 -25.49
N HIS A 509 -3.29 -43.89 -26.12
CA HIS A 509 -3.30 -45.30 -26.54
C HIS A 509 -3.34 -46.28 -25.36
N GLN A 510 -2.67 -45.96 -24.26
CA GLN A 510 -2.76 -46.76 -23.03
C GLN A 510 -4.17 -46.75 -22.44
N ILE A 511 -4.85 -45.60 -22.45
CA ILE A 511 -6.25 -45.48 -22.03
C ILE A 511 -7.15 -46.36 -22.93
N VAL A 512 -6.99 -46.26 -24.26
CA VAL A 512 -7.72 -47.09 -25.22
C VAL A 512 -7.46 -48.58 -25.01
N SER A 513 -6.22 -48.99 -24.75
CA SER A 513 -5.87 -50.39 -24.51
C SER A 513 -6.57 -50.96 -23.26
N ARG A 514 -6.66 -50.17 -22.18
CA ARG A 514 -7.39 -50.53 -20.96
C ARG A 514 -8.89 -50.66 -21.23
N LEU A 515 -9.46 -49.74 -21.99
CA LEU A 515 -10.86 -49.79 -22.40
C LEU A 515 -11.16 -51.02 -23.27
N LYS A 516 -10.23 -51.43 -24.14
CA LYS A 516 -10.35 -52.65 -24.95
C LYS A 516 -10.37 -53.91 -24.10
N THR A 517 -9.47 -54.03 -23.13
CA THR A 517 -9.46 -55.17 -22.20
C THR A 517 -10.74 -55.21 -21.37
N GLN A 518 -11.26 -54.07 -20.94
CA GLN A 518 -12.52 -53.98 -20.21
C GLN A 518 -13.73 -54.39 -21.07
N ALA A 519 -13.77 -53.95 -22.33
CA ALA A 519 -14.83 -54.34 -23.27
C ALA A 519 -14.84 -55.86 -23.51
N GLU A 520 -13.68 -56.48 -23.70
CA GLU A 520 -13.58 -57.93 -23.90
C GLU A 520 -13.99 -58.72 -22.65
N GLN A 521 -13.60 -58.25 -21.46
CA GLN A 521 -14.05 -58.86 -20.21
C GLN A 521 -15.58 -58.76 -20.02
N ASN A 522 -16.18 -57.64 -20.40
CA ASN A 522 -17.63 -57.46 -20.33
C ASN A 522 -18.34 -58.35 -21.37
N ARG A 523 -17.77 -58.49 -22.57
CA ARG A 523 -18.28 -59.38 -23.61
C ARG A 523 -18.29 -60.85 -23.18
N ILE A 524 -17.18 -61.33 -22.62
CA ILE A 524 -17.07 -62.70 -22.09
C ILE A 524 -18.07 -62.93 -20.95
N LYS A 525 -18.23 -61.95 -20.04
CA LYS A 525 -19.23 -62.04 -18.97
C LYS A 525 -20.66 -62.09 -19.51
N ALA A 526 -20.97 -61.31 -20.55
CA ALA A 526 -22.28 -61.34 -21.20
C ALA A 526 -22.55 -62.67 -21.93
N GLU A 527 -21.54 -63.24 -22.61
CA GLU A 527 -21.63 -64.54 -23.29
C GLU A 527 -21.82 -65.70 -22.29
N GLN A 528 -21.15 -65.65 -21.13
CA GLN A 528 -21.34 -66.62 -20.04
C GLN A 528 -22.73 -66.52 -19.40
N ALA A 529 -23.27 -65.31 -19.23
CA ALA A 529 -24.63 -65.10 -18.73
C ALA A 529 -25.69 -65.58 -19.74
N ALA A 530 -25.45 -65.45 -21.05
CA ALA A 530 -26.34 -65.93 -22.10
C ALA A 530 -26.35 -67.47 -22.21
N SER A 531 -25.21 -68.15 -22.03
CA SER A 531 -25.15 -69.62 -22.02
C SER A 531 -25.81 -70.27 -20.78
N ALA A 532 -25.85 -69.56 -19.66
CA ALA A 532 -26.51 -70.06 -18.44
C ALA A 532 -28.05 -70.06 -18.52
N SER A 533 -28.63 -69.47 -19.57
CA SER A 533 -30.08 -69.24 -19.68
C SER A 533 -30.81 -70.18 -20.66
N ALA A 534 -30.15 -71.23 -21.19
CA ALA A 534 -30.73 -72.15 -22.17
C ALA A 534 -31.06 -73.57 -21.62
N SER A 535 -32.33 -73.73 -21.18
CA SER A 535 -33.20 -74.96 -21.16
C SER A 535 -33.12 -76.02 -20.03
N PRO A 536 -34.21 -76.82 -19.76
CA PRO A 536 -35.63 -76.69 -20.15
C PRO A 536 -36.66 -76.83 -18.97
N THR A 537 -37.91 -76.49 -19.32
CA THR A 537 -39.20 -76.69 -18.62
C THR A 537 -39.41 -78.08 -17.97
N PRO A 538 -40.17 -78.15 -16.87
CA PRO A 538 -41.33 -79.04 -16.88
C PRO A 538 -42.61 -78.41 -16.28
N ASP A 539 -43.73 -78.83 -16.86
CA ASP A 539 -45.13 -78.70 -16.43
C ASP A 539 -45.71 -80.14 -16.52
N PRO A 540 -46.82 -80.57 -15.87
CA PRO A 540 -47.71 -79.91 -14.89
C PRO A 540 -48.07 -80.79 -13.64
N THR A 541 -48.79 -80.25 -12.63
CA THR A 541 -49.97 -80.85 -11.93
C THR A 541 -50.30 -80.20 -10.56
N ALA A 542 -51.46 -79.51 -10.52
CA ALA A 542 -52.54 -79.42 -9.51
C ALA A 542 -52.33 -78.99 -8.02
N THR A 543 -53.07 -77.92 -7.64
CA THR A 543 -54.14 -77.86 -6.60
C THR A 543 -54.03 -76.71 -5.56
N ALA A 544 -55.08 -75.85 -5.53
CA ALA A 544 -55.62 -75.05 -4.39
C ALA A 544 -54.75 -73.89 -3.80
N SER A 545 -55.25 -72.75 -3.32
CA SER A 545 -56.60 -72.16 -3.14
C SER A 545 -56.45 -70.75 -2.50
N LEU A 546 -57.32 -69.80 -2.92
CA LEU A 546 -57.84 -68.59 -2.23
C LEU A 546 -56.93 -67.39 -1.87
N ALA A 547 -57.21 -66.21 -2.46
CA ALA A 547 -57.83 -65.01 -1.83
C ALA A 547 -57.58 -63.70 -2.64
N PRO A 548 -58.42 -62.64 -2.52
CA PRO A 548 -58.73 -61.70 -3.61
C PRO A 548 -58.14 -60.28 -3.50
N GLU A 549 -58.39 -59.51 -4.56
CA GLU A 549 -57.98 -58.15 -4.93
C GLU A 549 -58.92 -57.04 -4.35
N PRO A 550 -58.88 -55.73 -4.76
CA PRO A 550 -58.53 -54.57 -3.93
C PRO A 550 -59.68 -53.54 -3.76
N ALA A 551 -59.40 -52.35 -3.19
CA ALA A 551 -60.28 -51.18 -3.33
C ALA A 551 -59.51 -49.84 -3.32
N GLU A 552 -59.93 -48.97 -4.23
CA GLU A 552 -59.47 -47.62 -4.59
C GLU A 552 -59.97 -46.48 -3.66
N SER A 553 -59.52 -45.26 -4.01
CA SER A 553 -60.19 -43.95 -3.93
C SER A 553 -59.81 -43.08 -2.72
N GLY A 554 -59.60 -41.77 -2.79
CA GLY A 554 -59.76 -40.71 -3.80
C GLY A 554 -59.50 -39.39 -3.04
N ALA A 555 -58.65 -38.49 -3.53
CA ALA A 555 -59.01 -37.23 -4.20
C ALA A 555 -59.33 -36.02 -3.27
N GLU A 556 -58.67 -34.90 -3.61
CA GLU A 556 -59.05 -33.47 -3.47
C GLU A 556 -58.77 -32.68 -2.16
N THR A 557 -57.69 -31.87 -2.23
CA THR A 557 -57.57 -30.37 -2.13
C THR A 557 -58.86 -29.57 -1.81
N PRO A 558 -58.86 -28.32 -1.23
CA PRO A 558 -57.84 -27.29 -1.51
C PRO A 558 -57.62 -26.11 -0.49
N THR A 559 -56.73 -25.18 -0.89
CA THR A 559 -56.82 -23.69 -0.81
C THR A 559 -56.42 -22.89 0.47
N GLU A 560 -55.46 -21.98 0.21
CA GLU A 560 -55.17 -20.60 0.73
C GLU A 560 -54.93 -20.26 2.22
N SER A 561 -53.74 -19.67 2.45
CA SER A 561 -53.35 -18.39 3.12
C SER A 561 -54.36 -17.62 4.02
N PRO A 562 -53.96 -16.65 4.90
CA PRO A 562 -52.63 -16.04 5.17
C PRO A 562 -52.30 -15.75 6.67
N SER A 563 -51.12 -15.15 6.89
CA SER A 563 -50.82 -13.99 7.78
C SER A 563 -50.85 -14.07 9.33
N THR A 564 -49.68 -13.67 9.87
CA THR A 564 -49.38 -12.72 10.97
C THR A 564 -49.50 -13.07 12.46
N GLU A 565 -48.34 -12.84 13.10
CA GLU A 565 -48.07 -12.11 14.36
C GLU A 565 -48.43 -12.69 15.73
N GLY A 566 -47.41 -12.60 16.60
CA GLY A 566 -47.55 -12.00 17.92
C GLY A 566 -47.63 -12.99 19.07
N GLY A 567 -46.62 -12.98 19.94
CA GLY A 567 -46.66 -13.73 21.19
C GLY A 567 -45.42 -13.57 22.03
N GLU A 568 -45.40 -12.50 22.83
CA GLU A 568 -44.66 -12.39 24.08
C GLU A 568 -44.71 -13.69 24.92
N ASN A 569 -43.68 -13.99 25.70
CA ASN A 569 -43.67 -13.75 27.17
C ASN A 569 -42.72 -14.71 27.94
N HIS A 570 -42.20 -14.16 29.04
CA HIS A 570 -41.76 -14.77 30.29
C HIS A 570 -40.39 -15.46 30.42
N GLY A 571 -39.62 -14.95 31.39
CA GLY A 571 -38.48 -15.58 32.04
C GLY A 571 -37.66 -14.61 32.86
#